data_AF-A0A7C7XXM8-F1
#
_entry.id   AF-A0A7C7XXM8-F1
#
_cell.length_a   1.000
_cell.length_b   1.000
_cell.length_c   1.000
_cell.angle_alpha   90.00
_cell.angle_beta   90.00
_cell.angle_gamma   90.00
#
_symmetry.space_group_name_H-M   'P 1'
#
loop_
_entity.id
_entity.type
_entity.pdbx_description
1 polymer ?
#
loop_
_entity_poly.entity_id
_entity_poly.type
_entity_poly.pdbx_seq_one_letter_code
_entity_poly.pdbx_strand_id
1 'polypeptide(L)'
;MSHAVNSVLYELHRSRVIDNQGGDPAMPSLVPLERNINPQLRDKLNQAIVEMSESLSGVDEHTLSFQHTLQRSLMRSMLTNDEATRILGGLVEATTAIQHLKGDENWQRKRRRRIE
;
A
#
# COMPACT_ATOMS: atom_id res chain seq x y z
N MET A 1 38.35 12.23 -20.02
CA MET A 1 37.45 13.07 -20.84
C MET A 1 36.04 12.47 -20.90
N SER A 2 35.84 11.27 -21.45
CA SER A 2 34.49 10.69 -21.59
C SER A 2 33.72 10.50 -20.26
N HIS A 3 34.40 10.13 -19.17
CA HIS A 3 33.75 10.02 -17.85
C HIS A 3 33.24 11.36 -17.31
N ALA A 4 34.00 12.44 -17.49
CA ALA A 4 33.59 13.78 -17.05
C ALA A 4 32.36 14.27 -17.81
N VAL A 5 32.34 14.06 -19.13
CA VAL A 5 31.17 14.38 -19.97
C VAL A 5 29.95 13.57 -19.54
N ASN A 6 30.12 12.28 -19.25
CA ASN A 6 29.02 11.43 -18.80
C ASN A 6 28.45 11.89 -17.45
N SER A 7 29.31 12.25 -16.49
CA SER A 7 28.86 12.79 -15.19
C SER A 7 28.09 14.10 -15.36
N VAL A 8 28.57 15.02 -16.21
CA VAL A 8 27.88 16.28 -16.48
C VAL A 8 26.52 16.04 -17.15
N LEU A 9 26.48 15.14 -18.13
CA LEU A 9 25.24 14.80 -18.84
C LEU A 9 24.23 14.14 -17.89
N TYR A 10 24.69 13.25 -17.01
CA TYR A 10 23.86 12.61 -16.01
C TYR A 10 23.25 13.64 -15.04
N GLU A 11 24.05 14.55 -14.50
CA GLU A 11 23.54 15.57 -13.56
C GLU A 11 22.58 16.56 -14.24
N LEU A 12 22.85 16.93 -15.48
CA LEU A 12 21.92 17.76 -16.28
C LEU A 12 20.59 17.06 -16.47
N HIS A 13 20.62 15.78 -16.87
CA HIS A 13 19.40 14.99 -17.06
C HIS A 13 18.66 14.75 -15.75
N ARG A 14 19.38 14.43 -14.67
CA ARG A 14 18.84 14.24 -13.31
C ARG A 14 18.08 15.48 -12.84
N SER A 15 18.68 16.66 -12.99
CA SER A 15 18.04 17.93 -12.62
C SER A 15 16.78 18.16 -13.45
N ARG A 16 16.85 17.92 -14.77
CA ARG A 16 15.68 18.04 -15.64
C ARG A 16 14.55 17.12 -15.18
N VAL A 17 14.84 15.87 -14.82
CA VAL A 17 13.84 14.89 -14.35
C VAL A 17 13.20 15.35 -13.03
N ILE A 18 14.00 15.74 -12.04
CA ILE A 18 13.49 16.18 -10.73
C ILE A 18 12.57 17.39 -10.87
N ASP A 19 12.93 18.34 -11.74
CA ASP A 19 12.21 19.62 -11.83
C ASP A 19 11.01 19.59 -12.80
N ASN A 20 11.02 18.71 -13.81
CA ASN A 20 10.06 18.78 -14.92
C ASN A 20 9.23 17.50 -15.13
N GLN A 21 9.49 16.44 -14.36
CA GLN A 21 8.71 15.20 -14.49
C GLN A 21 7.23 15.46 -14.18
N GLY A 22 6.34 15.09 -15.10
CA GLY A 22 4.91 15.35 -15.02
C GLY A 22 4.45 16.69 -15.58
N GLY A 23 5.36 17.65 -15.81
CA GLY A 23 5.07 18.96 -16.41
C GLY A 23 5.48 19.08 -17.89
N ASP A 24 6.44 18.27 -18.34
CA ASP A 24 6.88 18.18 -19.74
C ASP A 24 6.18 17.01 -20.45
N PRO A 25 5.50 17.21 -21.60
CA PRO A 25 4.92 16.12 -22.40
C PRO A 25 5.92 15.01 -22.77
N ALA A 26 7.20 15.36 -22.91
CA ALA A 26 8.27 14.38 -23.18
C ALA A 26 8.74 13.64 -21.92
N MET A 27 8.35 14.07 -20.71
CA MET A 27 8.70 13.43 -19.43
C MET A 27 7.47 13.23 -18.54
N PRO A 28 6.57 12.30 -18.90
CA PRO A 28 5.38 11.99 -18.11
C PRO A 28 5.73 11.47 -16.72
N SER A 29 4.83 11.69 -15.75
CA SER A 29 4.97 11.21 -14.37
C SER A 29 4.70 9.70 -14.25
N LEU A 30 5.55 8.87 -14.85
CA LEU A 30 5.44 7.41 -14.79
C LEU A 30 6.06 6.80 -13.52
N VAL A 31 7.21 7.33 -13.07
CA VAL A 31 7.94 6.80 -11.92
C VAL A 31 7.88 7.81 -10.77
N PRO A 32 7.29 7.48 -9.62
CA PRO A 32 7.22 8.42 -8.51
C PRO A 32 8.63 8.72 -7.97
N LEU A 33 8.97 10.01 -7.88
CA LEU A 33 10.22 10.53 -7.32
C LEU A 33 10.32 10.26 -5.81
N GLU A 34 9.18 10.32 -5.12
CA GLU A 34 9.06 9.97 -3.71
C GLU A 34 8.15 8.76 -3.55
N ARG A 35 8.67 7.70 -2.92
CA ARG A 35 7.91 6.52 -2.56
C ARG A 35 7.62 6.56 -1.06
N ASN A 36 6.57 7.28 -0.70
CA ASN A 36 6.09 7.30 0.68
C ASN A 36 4.58 7.08 0.72
N ILE A 37 4.17 6.32 1.73
CA ILE A 37 2.78 6.11 2.08
C ILE A 37 2.37 7.27 3.01
N ASN A 38 1.15 7.80 2.82
CA ASN A 38 0.57 8.73 3.77
C ASN A 38 0.43 8.04 5.14
N PRO A 39 0.89 8.66 6.26
CA PRO A 39 0.76 8.09 7.60
C PRO A 39 -0.66 7.59 7.93
N GLN A 40 -1.70 8.33 7.55
CA GLN A 40 -3.08 7.93 7.79
C GLN A 40 -3.47 6.66 7.01
N LEU A 41 -2.96 6.52 5.78
CA LEU A 41 -3.20 5.35 4.95
C LEU A 41 -2.44 4.13 5.50
N ARG A 42 -1.23 4.35 6.04
CA ARG A 42 -0.46 3.34 6.76
C ARG A 42 -1.25 2.76 7.93
N ASP A 43 -1.87 3.62 8.72
CA ASP A 43 -2.62 3.22 9.90
C ASP A 43 -3.88 2.43 9.52
N LYS A 44 -4.62 2.90 8.51
CA LYS A 44 -5.75 2.16 7.94
C LYS A 44 -5.34 0.78 7.39
N LEU A 45 -4.20 0.71 6.71
CA LEU A 45 -3.67 -0.55 6.19
C LEU A 45 -3.29 -1.52 7.32
N ASN A 46 -2.61 -1.03 8.36
CA ASN A 46 -2.30 -1.84 9.54
C ASN A 46 -3.57 -2.35 10.23
N GLN A 47 -4.59 -1.50 10.38
CA GLN A 47 -5.87 -1.91 10.95
C GLN A 47 -6.55 -2.99 10.10
N ALA A 48 -6.57 -2.84 8.76
CA ALA A 48 -7.15 -3.84 7.89
C ALA A 48 -6.43 -5.20 7.95
N ILE A 49 -5.10 -5.20 8.12
CA ILE A 49 -4.31 -6.43 8.33
C ILE A 49 -4.73 -7.13 9.63
N VAL A 50 -4.90 -6.38 10.72
CA VAL A 50 -5.36 -6.90 12.02
C VAL A 50 -6.76 -7.51 11.88
N GLU A 51 -7.70 -6.75 11.33
CA GLU A 51 -9.08 -7.22 11.14
C GLU A 51 -9.16 -8.47 10.25
N MET A 52 -8.33 -8.53 9.20
CA MET A 52 -8.24 -9.72 8.37
C MET A 52 -7.72 -10.92 9.16
N SER A 53 -6.63 -10.75 9.93
CA SER A 53 -6.06 -11.84 10.72
C SER A 53 -7.05 -12.39 11.76
N GLU A 54 -7.80 -11.53 12.44
CA GLU A 54 -8.84 -11.91 13.39
C GLU A 54 -10.01 -12.64 12.71
N SER A 55 -10.29 -12.29 11.46
CA SER A 55 -11.35 -12.95 10.69
C SER A 55 -11.00 -14.38 10.27
N LEU A 56 -9.72 -14.76 10.21
CA LEU A 56 -9.30 -16.10 9.78
C LEU A 56 -9.79 -17.21 10.73
N SER A 57 -10.04 -18.40 10.20
CA SER A 57 -10.39 -19.60 10.97
C SER A 57 -9.14 -20.45 11.19
N GLY A 58 -8.35 -20.12 12.21
CA GLY A 58 -7.14 -20.85 12.59
C GLY A 58 -6.89 -20.78 14.09
N VAL A 59 -5.87 -21.48 14.58
CA VAL A 59 -5.38 -21.35 15.96
C VAL A 59 -4.76 -19.96 16.14
N ASP A 60 -4.94 -19.35 17.31
CA ASP A 60 -4.49 -17.98 17.61
C ASP A 60 -3.03 -17.72 17.19
N GLU A 61 -2.13 -18.67 17.45
CA GLU A 61 -0.71 -18.54 17.08
C GLU A 61 -0.47 -18.42 15.56
N HIS A 62 -1.26 -19.12 14.75
CA HIS A 62 -1.19 -18.99 13.30
C HIS A 62 -1.73 -17.64 12.81
N THR A 63 -2.79 -17.12 13.44
CA THR A 63 -3.36 -15.81 13.08
C THR A 63 -2.39 -14.67 13.41
N LEU A 64 -1.74 -14.74 14.57
CA LEU A 64 -0.73 -13.77 15.01
C LEU A 64 0.50 -13.80 14.08
N SER A 65 1.00 -15.00 13.75
CA SER A 65 2.13 -15.17 12.84
C SER A 65 1.83 -14.63 11.44
N PHE A 66 0.62 -14.88 10.93
CA PHE A 66 0.14 -14.34 9.67
C PHE A 66 0.11 -12.80 9.70
N GLN A 67 -0.50 -12.21 10.73
CA GLN A 67 -0.58 -10.77 10.93
C GLN A 67 0.81 -10.12 10.87
N HIS A 68 1.74 -10.59 11.70
CA HIS A 68 3.10 -10.03 11.76
C HIS A 68 3.85 -10.18 10.43
N THR A 69 3.69 -11.31 9.75
CA THR A 69 4.36 -11.58 8.48
C THR A 69 3.83 -10.66 7.38
N LEU A 70 2.50 -10.52 7.28
CA LEU A 70 1.87 -9.67 6.28
C LEU A 70 2.22 -8.20 6.52
N GLN A 71 2.11 -7.73 7.77
CA GLN A 71 2.48 -6.37 8.15
C GLN A 71 3.94 -6.07 7.81
N ARG A 72 4.88 -6.94 8.19
CA ARG A 72 6.30 -6.74 7.91
C ARG A 72 6.59 -6.78 6.40
N SER A 73 5.91 -7.64 5.65
CA SER A 73 6.08 -7.75 4.21
C SER A 73 5.67 -6.45 3.50
N LEU A 74 4.45 -5.98 3.78
CA LEU A 74 3.89 -4.77 3.16
C LEU A 74 4.60 -3.48 3.58
N MET A 75 5.03 -3.38 4.85
CA MET A 75 5.75 -2.19 5.31
C MET A 75 7.17 -2.10 4.72
N ARG A 76 7.79 -3.24 4.35
CA ARG A 76 9.11 -3.25 3.71
C ARG A 76 9.06 -3.01 2.21
N SER A 77 7.92 -3.18 1.55
CA SER A 77 7.81 -3.05 0.09
C SER A 77 7.76 -1.60 -0.39
N MET A 78 7.82 -0.59 0.50
CA MET A 78 7.80 0.84 0.16
C MET A 78 6.65 1.19 -0.81
N LEU A 79 5.45 0.75 -0.45
CA LEU A 79 4.23 0.96 -1.23
C LEU A 79 4.01 2.45 -1.52
N THR A 80 3.55 2.73 -2.74
CA THR A 80 2.96 4.03 -3.09
C THR A 80 1.54 4.15 -2.51
N ASN A 81 1.02 5.38 -2.42
CA ASN A 81 -0.36 5.61 -1.96
C ASN A 81 -1.40 4.84 -2.79
N ASP A 82 -1.20 4.75 -4.11
CA ASP A 82 -2.14 4.06 -5.00
C ASP A 82 -2.10 2.55 -4.82
N GLU A 83 -0.92 1.97 -4.61
CA GLU A 83 -0.78 0.54 -4.30
C GLU A 83 -1.39 0.23 -2.94
N ALA A 84 -1.10 1.06 -1.93
CA ALA A 84 -1.63 0.91 -0.59
C ALA A 84 -3.16 0.99 -0.55
N THR A 85 -3.76 1.92 -1.31
CA THR A 85 -5.22 2.06 -1.43
C THR A 85 -5.85 0.84 -2.08
N ARG A 86 -5.25 0.32 -3.16
CA ARG A 86 -5.72 -0.89 -3.84
C ARG A 86 -5.62 -2.13 -2.95
N ILE A 87 -4.50 -2.30 -2.25
CA ILE A 87 -4.31 -3.40 -1.30
C ILE A 87 -5.30 -3.29 -0.14
N LEU A 88 -5.49 -2.10 0.42
CA LEU A 88 -6.47 -1.85 1.47
C LEU A 88 -7.88 -2.27 1.04
N GLY A 89 -8.31 -1.88 -0.16
CA GLY A 89 -9.60 -2.30 -0.73
C GLY A 89 -9.73 -3.83 -0.79
N GLY A 90 -8.72 -4.51 -1.34
CA GLY A 90 -8.69 -5.97 -1.41
C GLY A 90 -8.71 -6.67 -0.05
N LEU A 91 -7.97 -6.15 0.93
CA LEU A 91 -7.98 -6.69 2.31
C LEU A 91 -9.35 -6.53 2.96
N VAL A 92 -10.01 -5.39 2.78
CA VAL A 92 -11.36 -5.14 3.32
C VAL A 92 -12.37 -6.08 2.67
N GLU A 93 -12.31 -6.27 1.37
CA GLU A 93 -13.20 -7.20 0.65
C GLU A 93 -12.97 -8.65 1.08
N ALA A 94 -11.71 -9.08 1.19
CA ALA A 94 -11.36 -10.42 1.65
C ALA A 94 -11.85 -10.67 3.09
N THR A 95 -11.59 -9.73 4.00
CA THR A 95 -12.09 -9.78 5.39
C THR A 95 -13.61 -9.89 5.42
N THR A 96 -14.30 -9.10 4.58
CA THR A 96 -15.76 -9.11 4.46
C THR A 96 -16.27 -10.47 3.98
N ALA A 97 -15.63 -11.09 3.00
CA ALA A 97 -16.01 -12.40 2.48
C ALA A 97 -15.84 -13.51 3.54
N ILE A 98 -14.74 -13.46 4.30
CA ILE A 98 -14.47 -14.43 5.38
C ILE A 98 -15.50 -14.29 6.51
N GLN A 99 -15.81 -13.06 6.93
CA GLN A 99 -16.81 -12.80 7.97
C GLN A 99 -18.21 -13.23 7.54
N HIS A 100 -18.57 -13.00 6.27
CA HIS A 100 -19.85 -13.48 5.72
C HIS A 100 -19.96 -15.01 5.76
N LEU A 101 -18.89 -15.72 5.36
CA LEU A 101 -18.86 -17.19 5.41
C LEU A 101 -19.02 -17.73 6.83
N LYS A 102 -18.47 -17.04 7.84
CA LYS A 102 -18.58 -17.40 9.26
C LYS A 102 -19.97 -17.13 9.86
N GLY A 103 -20.86 -16.43 9.16
CA GLY A 103 -22.22 -16.14 9.65
C GLY A 103 -22.26 -15.11 10.79
N ASP A 104 -21.28 -14.21 10.89
CA ASP A 104 -21.17 -13.25 11.98
C ASP A 104 -22.32 -12.20 11.92
N GLU A 105 -23.24 -12.19 12.89
CA GLU A 105 -24.39 -11.25 12.89
C GLU A 105 -23.96 -9.78 13.07
N ASN A 106 -22.80 -9.52 13.69
CA ASN A 106 -22.26 -8.16 13.82
C ASN A 106 -21.88 -7.56 12.46
N TRP A 107 -21.55 -8.41 11.47
CA TRP A 107 -21.20 -8.02 10.10
C TRP A 107 -22.40 -7.45 9.33
N GLN A 108 -23.58 -8.10 9.44
CA GLN A 108 -24.79 -7.66 8.73
C GLN A 108 -25.21 -6.23 9.11
N ARG A 109 -24.96 -5.85 10.37
CA ARG A 109 -25.32 -4.53 10.91
C ARG A 109 -24.28 -3.42 10.64
N LYS A 110 -22.98 -3.74 10.62
CA LYS A 110 -21.91 -2.72 10.52
C LYS A 110 -21.49 -2.38 9.09
N ARG A 111 -21.84 -3.18 8.07
CA ARG A 111 -21.46 -2.93 6.66
C ARG A 111 -21.84 -1.52 6.16
N ARG A 112 -22.98 -0.98 6.61
CA ARG A 112 -23.45 0.37 6.21
C ARG A 112 -22.59 1.53 6.72
N ARG A 113 -21.82 1.37 7.79
CA ARG A 113 -21.08 2.48 8.46
C ARG A 113 -19.61 2.63 8.03
N ARG A 114 -19.06 1.70 7.24
CA ARG A 114 -17.64 1.73 6.83
C ARG A 114 -17.37 2.51 5.53
N ILE A 115 -18.43 2.98 4.86
CA ILE A 115 -18.36 3.66 3.55
C ILE A 115 -18.57 5.19 3.70
N GLU A 116 -18.98 5.67 4.88
CA GLU A 116 -19.04 7.10 5.25
C GLU A 116 -17.72 7.55 5.87
#